data_AF-A0A2V8VB79-F1
#
_entry.id   AF-A0A2V8VB79-F1
#
_cell.length_a   1.000
_cell.length_b   1.000
_cell.length_c   1.000
_cell.angle_alpha   90.00
_cell.angle_beta   90.00
_cell.angle_gamma   90.00
#
_symmetry.space_group_name_H-M   'P 1'
#
loop_
_entity.id
_entity.type
_entity.pdbx_description
1 polymer ?
#
loop_
_entity_poly.entity_id
_entity_poly.type
_entity_poly.pdbx_seq_one_letter_code
_entity_poly.pdbx_strand_id
1 'polypeptide(L)'
;MSAAEGAAAAAVTAVQTQSATNLLEGRPAAARDLFVTVGKSLVVDSPVNIQRVSVANGEFAEALAVNPREVLVNGKAAGETSMIIWQQGGNRLFFDLTVRPSNSKVGVVQQQIDRELPGQEIKISFENDTAFLHGTAKDLTSAERAVAIVATLGKTVNLLRVNVPPTDAQILLKVRFADVDRAATQDLGLNLFSTGATNTIGGISTGAFTAPLIKPDASGTTITLSDALNLFLFRPDINLGATIKDLEAKRLLQILAEPNVLAINGKQASFLAGGEFPYPTLQGGGGGLGAVTIMFREFGVRINFTPVITPRGTIRLQVTPEVSSLDFANGLVFQGFNIPALSTRRVKTEIELEDGQSFVIGGLLDNRLTETLSRIPGLASIPLLGKLFQSRSVSKNNTELLVIVPKGQAVPEVKMPKPFLDGTAKKAPQTPGMDVTGPVPGKPVTETVPMEQLIQSEKALPSQDQNGAPQIQFVPMLTPPGQSPQPIAPITSPAAPAAPAAAPRSGSGGGTGASQ
;
A
#
# COMPACT_ATOMS: atom_id res chain seq x y z
N MET A 1 66.87 -40.40 2.24
CA MET A 1 65.80 -41.34 2.64
C MET A 1 64.70 -41.20 1.59
N SER A 2 64.86 -41.89 0.45
CA SER A 2 64.36 -43.25 0.16
C SER A 2 62.84 -43.22 -0.08
N ALA A 3 62.38 -43.04 -1.33
CA ALA A 3 62.12 -44.08 -2.37
C ALA A 3 60.65 -44.56 -2.28
N ALA A 4 59.87 -44.82 -3.33
CA ALA A 4 60.08 -45.11 -4.76
C ALA A 4 58.79 -44.66 -5.51
N GLU A 5 58.79 -44.04 -6.69
CA GLU A 5 59.22 -44.47 -8.04
C GLU A 5 58.20 -45.36 -8.78
N GLY A 6 57.80 -44.89 -9.96
CA GLY A 6 56.90 -45.56 -10.91
C GLY A 6 56.86 -44.80 -12.24
N ALA A 7 57.92 -45.01 -13.04
CA ALA A 7 58.20 -44.52 -14.41
C ALA A 7 57.07 -44.85 -15.42
N ALA A 8 56.64 -43.95 -16.33
CA ALA A 8 57.29 -43.47 -17.57
C ALA A 8 57.59 -44.57 -18.62
N ALA A 9 56.94 -44.50 -19.80
CA ALA A 9 57.58 -44.53 -21.12
C ALA A 9 56.56 -44.54 -22.27
N ALA A 10 56.74 -43.62 -23.21
CA ALA A 10 56.22 -43.68 -24.57
C ALA A 10 57.11 -44.56 -25.45
N ALA A 11 56.54 -45.26 -26.42
CA ALA A 11 57.29 -45.82 -27.55
C ALA A 11 56.42 -45.89 -28.82
N VAL A 12 57.11 -45.72 -29.94
CA VAL A 12 56.66 -45.41 -31.28
C VAL A 12 56.92 -46.64 -32.20
N THR A 13 56.07 -46.81 -33.22
CA THR A 13 56.27 -47.60 -34.47
C THR A 13 56.18 -49.13 -34.43
N ALA A 14 55.25 -49.69 -35.21
CA ALA A 14 55.56 -50.52 -36.39
C ALA A 14 54.28 -50.98 -37.12
N VAL A 15 54.22 -50.66 -38.42
CA VAL A 15 53.39 -51.37 -39.40
C VAL A 15 54.07 -52.69 -39.71
N GLN A 16 53.36 -53.82 -39.58
CA GLN A 16 53.60 -54.99 -40.43
C GLN A 16 52.33 -55.83 -40.57
N THR A 17 51.92 -55.93 -41.82
CA THR A 17 50.97 -56.85 -42.44
C THR A 17 51.19 -58.30 -42.01
N GLN A 18 50.14 -58.94 -41.50
CA GLN A 18 50.02 -60.40 -41.53
C GLN A 18 48.75 -60.79 -42.28
N SER A 19 48.97 -61.25 -43.50
CA SER A 19 48.02 -62.00 -44.31
C SER A 19 48.17 -63.48 -43.95
N ALA A 20 47.09 -64.12 -43.51
CA ALA A 20 46.83 -65.58 -43.51
C ALA A 20 45.62 -65.82 -42.57
N THR A 21 44.54 -66.50 -42.88
CA THR A 21 44.11 -67.25 -44.06
C THR A 21 42.58 -67.31 -43.91
N ASN A 22 41.82 -66.86 -44.92
CA ASN A 22 40.38 -67.02 -44.94
C ASN A 22 40.04 -68.50 -45.10
N LEU A 23 39.59 -69.13 -44.01
CA LEU A 23 38.84 -70.38 -44.06
C LEU A 23 37.37 -70.03 -44.29
N LEU A 24 36.80 -70.65 -45.31
CA LEU A 24 35.44 -70.44 -45.78
C LEU A 24 34.42 -70.88 -44.72
N GLU A 25 33.62 -69.93 -44.25
CA GLU A 25 32.29 -70.16 -43.69
C GLU A 25 31.44 -68.90 -43.92
N GLY A 26 30.28 -69.09 -44.55
CA GLY A 26 29.41 -67.99 -45.01
C GLY A 26 28.87 -67.16 -43.86
N ARG A 27 29.47 -66.00 -43.61
CA ARG A 27 28.87 -64.95 -42.77
C ARG A 27 27.80 -64.22 -43.57
N PRO A 28 26.56 -64.06 -43.06
CA PRO A 28 25.63 -63.08 -43.61
C PRO A 28 26.26 -61.69 -43.48
N ALA A 29 26.17 -60.87 -44.54
CA ALA A 29 26.61 -59.49 -44.51
C ALA A 29 25.96 -58.76 -43.31
N ALA A 30 26.77 -58.08 -42.49
CA ALA A 30 26.26 -57.33 -41.34
C ALA A 30 25.19 -56.32 -41.80
N ALA A 31 24.06 -56.29 -41.11
CA ALA A 31 22.99 -55.33 -41.39
C ALA A 31 23.49 -53.90 -41.15
N ARG A 32 23.12 -52.98 -42.04
CA ARG A 32 23.48 -51.56 -41.95
C ARG A 32 22.27 -50.76 -41.46
N ASP A 33 22.47 -49.94 -40.43
CA ASP A 33 21.39 -49.10 -39.91
C ASP A 33 21.05 -47.96 -40.89
N LEU A 34 19.76 -47.78 -41.16
CA LEU A 34 19.22 -46.71 -41.99
C LEU A 34 18.15 -45.95 -41.20
N PHE A 35 18.22 -44.62 -41.21
CA PHE A 35 17.23 -43.78 -40.53
C PHE A 35 16.40 -42.98 -41.54
N VAL A 36 15.09 -43.14 -41.51
CA VAL A 36 14.14 -42.38 -42.34
C VAL A 36 13.12 -41.68 -41.44
N THR A 37 12.64 -40.50 -41.82
CA THR A 37 11.58 -39.81 -41.07
C THR A 37 10.24 -40.07 -41.75
N VAL A 38 9.17 -40.25 -40.97
CA VAL A 38 7.80 -40.36 -41.51
C VAL A 38 7.50 -39.19 -42.46
N GLY A 39 7.03 -39.49 -43.67
CA GLY A 39 6.72 -38.52 -44.71
C GLY A 39 7.93 -37.99 -45.49
N LYS A 40 9.14 -38.50 -45.24
CA LYS A 40 10.35 -38.20 -46.01
C LYS A 40 10.85 -39.45 -46.74
N SER A 41 11.65 -39.21 -47.78
CA SER A 41 12.28 -40.24 -48.59
C SER A 41 13.79 -40.16 -48.49
N LEU A 42 14.46 -41.30 -48.50
CA LEU A 42 15.92 -41.43 -48.54
C LEU A 42 16.33 -42.26 -49.75
N VAL A 43 17.31 -41.77 -50.51
CA VAL A 43 17.87 -42.54 -51.63
C VAL A 43 19.04 -43.36 -51.11
N VAL A 44 19.05 -44.64 -51.45
CA VAL A 44 20.11 -45.60 -51.13
C VAL A 44 20.76 -46.07 -52.43
N ASP A 45 22.05 -45.78 -52.57
CA ASP A 45 22.83 -46.16 -53.74
C ASP A 45 23.42 -47.57 -53.60
N SER A 46 23.36 -48.32 -54.68
CA SER A 46 23.94 -49.66 -54.82
C SER A 46 25.12 -49.63 -55.81
N PRO A 47 26.29 -50.16 -55.44
CA PRO A 47 27.47 -50.19 -56.33
C PRO A 47 27.28 -51.10 -57.56
N VAL A 48 26.31 -52.02 -57.51
CA VAL A 48 25.99 -52.99 -58.57
C VAL A 48 24.50 -52.90 -58.90
N ASN A 49 24.13 -53.30 -60.12
CA ASN A 49 22.74 -53.28 -60.55
C ASN A 49 21.84 -54.12 -59.62
N ILE A 50 20.68 -53.58 -59.30
CA ILE A 50 19.71 -54.12 -58.36
C ILE A 50 18.76 -55.04 -59.12
N GLN A 51 18.61 -56.27 -58.66
CA GLN A 51 17.65 -57.22 -59.22
C GLN A 51 16.29 -57.09 -58.54
N ARG A 52 16.28 -56.89 -57.21
CA ARG A 52 15.06 -56.83 -56.42
C ARG A 52 15.30 -56.07 -55.12
N VAL A 53 14.25 -55.46 -54.61
CA VAL A 53 14.17 -54.89 -53.27
C VAL A 53 12.98 -55.51 -52.53
N SER A 54 13.12 -55.69 -51.22
CA SER A 54 12.01 -56.10 -50.35
C SER A 54 12.17 -55.44 -49.00
N VAL A 55 11.05 -54.99 -48.45
CA VAL A 55 10.94 -54.49 -47.07
C VAL A 55 10.08 -55.51 -46.30
N ALA A 56 10.50 -55.86 -45.10
CA ALA A 56 9.83 -56.86 -44.27
C ALA A 56 8.40 -56.43 -43.90
N ASN A 57 8.25 -55.20 -43.41
CA ASN A 57 6.96 -54.58 -43.13
C ASN A 57 6.80 -53.27 -43.93
N GLY A 58 5.86 -53.30 -44.89
CA GLY A 58 5.51 -52.18 -45.78
C GLY A 58 4.67 -51.07 -45.12
N GLU A 59 4.15 -51.29 -43.91
CA GLU A 59 3.38 -50.31 -43.15
C GLU A 59 4.27 -49.17 -42.64
N PHE A 60 5.50 -49.51 -42.20
CA PHE A 60 6.46 -48.54 -41.69
C PHE A 60 7.24 -47.84 -42.81
N ALA A 61 7.64 -48.59 -43.84
CA ALA A 61 8.38 -48.02 -44.96
C ALA A 61 8.15 -48.77 -46.27
N GLU A 62 8.28 -48.06 -47.38
CA GLU A 62 8.22 -48.63 -48.73
C GLU A 62 9.53 -48.34 -49.46
N ALA A 63 10.06 -49.32 -50.18
CA ALA A 63 11.28 -49.15 -50.96
C ALA A 63 10.99 -49.43 -52.44
N LEU A 64 11.34 -48.49 -53.31
CA LEU A 64 11.12 -48.55 -54.74
C LEU A 64 12.46 -48.37 -55.47
N ALA A 65 12.81 -49.28 -56.37
CA ALA A 65 13.97 -49.11 -57.25
C ALA A 65 13.62 -48.09 -58.34
N VAL A 66 14.18 -46.88 -58.24
CA VAL A 66 13.92 -45.80 -59.21
C VAL A 66 14.86 -45.92 -60.40
N ASN A 67 16.11 -46.33 -60.15
CA ASN A 67 17.13 -46.58 -61.16
C ASN A 67 17.74 -47.98 -60.95
N PRO A 68 18.44 -48.56 -61.94
CA PRO A 68 19.11 -49.85 -61.79
C PRO A 68 20.12 -49.90 -60.64
N ARG A 69 20.53 -48.76 -60.08
CA ARG A 69 21.49 -48.66 -58.98
C ARG A 69 20.97 -47.87 -57.76
N GLU A 70 19.74 -47.39 -57.77
CA GLU A 70 19.23 -46.52 -56.70
C GLU A 70 17.87 -47.01 -56.20
N VAL A 71 17.70 -46.99 -54.88
CA VAL A 71 16.45 -47.34 -54.20
C VAL A 71 15.97 -46.15 -53.40
N LEU A 72 14.75 -45.71 -53.66
CA LEU A 72 14.06 -44.71 -52.87
C LEU A 72 13.32 -45.40 -51.73
N VAL A 73 13.67 -45.08 -50.49
CA VAL A 73 13.04 -45.58 -49.26
C VAL A 73 12.15 -44.49 -48.68
N ASN A 74 10.84 -44.70 -48.68
CA ASN A 74 9.82 -43.80 -48.17
C ASN A 74 9.36 -44.23 -46.77
N GLY A 75 9.48 -43.37 -45.77
CA GLY A 75 8.94 -43.63 -44.43
C GLY A 75 7.44 -43.34 -44.37
N LYS A 76 6.60 -44.34 -44.07
CA LYS A 76 5.14 -44.23 -43.98
C LYS A 76 4.63 -44.08 -42.55
N ALA A 77 5.14 -44.90 -41.62
CA ALA A 77 4.74 -44.89 -40.21
C ALA A 77 5.96 -45.15 -39.31
N ALA A 78 5.93 -44.65 -38.07
CA ALA A 78 7.03 -44.82 -37.14
C ALA A 78 7.15 -46.28 -36.68
N GLY A 79 8.37 -46.83 -36.69
CA GLY A 79 8.62 -48.22 -36.36
C GLY A 79 9.96 -48.71 -36.89
N GLU A 80 10.26 -49.99 -36.65
CA GLU A 80 11.46 -50.67 -37.13
C GLU A 80 11.07 -51.74 -38.14
N THR A 81 11.81 -51.82 -39.24
CA THR A 81 11.60 -52.81 -40.30
C THR A 81 12.94 -53.14 -40.94
N SER A 82 13.08 -54.31 -41.54
CA SER A 82 14.31 -54.65 -42.27
C SER A 82 14.09 -54.54 -43.77
N MET A 83 15.13 -54.13 -44.50
CA MET A 83 15.14 -54.02 -45.95
C MET A 83 16.28 -54.86 -46.52
N ILE A 84 15.99 -55.61 -47.58
CA ILE A 84 16.96 -56.44 -48.29
C ILE A 84 17.04 -56.00 -49.74
N ILE A 85 18.25 -55.75 -50.21
CA ILE A 85 18.56 -55.42 -51.61
C ILE A 85 19.31 -56.59 -52.23
N TRP A 86 18.76 -57.19 -53.28
CA TRP A 86 19.43 -58.24 -54.07
C TRP A 86 20.18 -57.61 -55.23
N GLN A 87 21.48 -57.86 -55.30
CA GLN A 87 22.36 -57.32 -56.35
C GLN A 87 22.66 -58.37 -57.43
N GLN A 88 22.97 -57.89 -58.63
CA GLN A 88 23.46 -58.72 -59.73
C GLN A 88 24.79 -59.37 -59.33
N GLY A 89 24.89 -60.69 -59.43
CA GLY A 89 26.05 -61.46 -58.93
C GLY A 89 25.79 -62.24 -57.64
N GLY A 90 24.56 -62.24 -57.12
CA GLY A 90 24.13 -63.10 -56.00
C GLY A 90 24.34 -62.54 -54.60
N ASN A 91 24.93 -61.33 -54.49
CA ASN A 91 25.13 -60.64 -53.21
C ASN A 91 23.82 -60.02 -52.69
N ARG A 92 23.69 -59.92 -51.36
CA ARG A 92 22.54 -59.35 -50.65
C ARG A 92 23.00 -58.34 -49.62
N LEU A 93 22.41 -57.15 -49.64
CA LEU A 93 22.61 -56.14 -48.61
C LEU A 93 21.42 -56.16 -47.65
N PHE A 94 21.72 -56.25 -46.35
CA PHE A 94 20.73 -56.17 -45.28
C PHE A 94 20.80 -54.77 -44.66
N PHE A 95 19.63 -54.17 -44.45
CA PHE A 95 19.49 -52.89 -43.77
C PHE A 95 18.45 -53.00 -42.66
N ASP A 96 18.78 -52.48 -41.49
CA ASP A 96 17.83 -52.28 -40.40
C ASP A 96 17.34 -50.84 -40.48
N LEU A 97 16.06 -50.69 -40.83
CA LEU A 97 15.43 -49.40 -41.11
C LEU A 97 14.62 -48.94 -39.90
N THR A 98 15.06 -47.87 -39.26
CA THR A 98 14.32 -47.20 -38.19
C THR A 98 13.63 -45.96 -38.73
N VAL A 99 12.29 -45.98 -38.72
CA VAL A 99 11.46 -44.85 -39.15
C VAL A 99 11.10 -43.99 -37.93
N ARG A 100 11.64 -42.78 -37.87
CA ARG A 100 11.41 -41.82 -36.77
C ARG A 100 10.18 -40.94 -37.05
N PRO A 101 9.39 -40.59 -36.03
CA PRO A 101 8.30 -39.62 -36.19
C PRO A 101 8.82 -38.24 -36.59
N SER A 102 8.02 -37.49 -37.35
CA SER A 102 8.36 -36.14 -37.80
C SER A 102 8.11 -35.12 -36.67
N ASN A 103 9.17 -34.73 -35.96
CA ASN A 103 9.10 -33.71 -34.91
C ASN A 103 9.09 -32.26 -35.44
N SER A 104 8.82 -32.06 -36.74
CA SER A 104 8.83 -30.74 -37.39
C SER A 104 7.86 -29.74 -36.74
N LYS A 105 6.71 -30.22 -36.25
CA LYS A 105 5.70 -29.40 -35.57
C LYS A 105 6.21 -28.82 -34.25
N VAL A 106 7.03 -29.57 -33.50
CA VAL A 106 7.59 -29.12 -32.22
C VAL A 106 8.52 -27.93 -32.41
N GLY A 107 9.34 -27.96 -33.47
CA GLY A 107 10.25 -26.86 -33.79
C GLY A 107 9.52 -25.55 -34.11
N VAL A 108 8.41 -25.61 -34.83
CA VAL A 108 7.58 -24.44 -35.15
C VAL A 108 6.95 -23.85 -33.89
N VAL A 109 6.45 -24.70 -33.00
CA VAL A 109 5.82 -24.25 -31.74
C VAL A 109 6.88 -23.71 -30.77
N GLN A 110 8.07 -24.29 -30.72
CA GLN A 110 9.19 -23.74 -29.95
C GLN A 110 9.56 -22.35 -30.45
N GLN A 111 9.68 -22.14 -31.77
CA GLN A 111 9.93 -20.82 -32.35
C GLN A 111 8.83 -19.81 -32.02
N GLN A 112 7.57 -20.25 -31.97
CA GLN A 112 6.45 -19.39 -31.57
C GLN A 112 6.54 -18.97 -30.09
N ILE A 113 6.93 -19.89 -29.20
CA ILE A 113 7.19 -19.56 -27.79
C ILE A 113 8.33 -18.56 -27.67
N ASP A 114 9.45 -18.80 -28.35
CA ASP A 114 10.62 -17.92 -28.26
C ASP A 114 10.31 -16.49 -28.78
N ARG A 115 9.39 -16.38 -29.75
CA ARG A 115 8.92 -15.10 -30.31
C ARG A 115 7.94 -14.36 -29.39
N GLU A 116 6.99 -15.08 -28.79
CA GLU A 116 5.97 -14.49 -27.91
C GLU A 116 6.48 -14.22 -26.49
N LEU A 117 7.43 -15.03 -26.00
CA LEU A 117 7.95 -15.01 -24.64
C LEU A 117 9.48 -14.85 -24.63
N PRO A 118 10.01 -13.69 -25.09
CA PRO A 118 11.45 -13.47 -25.18
C PRO A 118 12.11 -13.46 -23.80
N GLY A 119 13.29 -14.08 -23.71
CA GLY A 119 14.12 -14.10 -22.48
C GLY A 119 13.65 -15.08 -21.40
N GLN A 120 12.69 -15.96 -21.71
CA GLN A 120 12.24 -17.03 -20.82
C GLN A 120 12.82 -18.35 -21.33
N GLU A 121 13.50 -19.11 -20.46
CA GLU A 121 14.01 -20.44 -20.83
C GLU A 121 12.85 -21.45 -20.72
N ILE A 122 12.05 -21.56 -21.77
CA ILE A 122 10.94 -22.54 -21.87
C ILE A 122 11.28 -23.53 -22.98
N LYS A 123 11.40 -24.81 -22.64
CA LYS A 123 11.70 -25.91 -23.57
C LYS A 123 10.51 -26.86 -23.70
N ILE A 124 10.19 -27.25 -24.92
CA ILE A 124 9.17 -28.24 -25.21
C ILE A 124 9.82 -29.60 -25.51
N SER A 125 9.33 -30.64 -24.85
CA SER A 125 9.60 -32.04 -25.23
C SER A 125 8.30 -32.69 -25.66
N PHE A 126 8.28 -33.38 -26.80
CA PHE A 126 7.10 -34.08 -27.29
C PHE A 126 7.36 -35.58 -27.34
N GLU A 127 6.57 -36.34 -26.59
CA GLU A 127 6.71 -37.80 -26.48
C GLU A 127 5.31 -38.43 -26.38
N ASN A 128 5.04 -39.47 -27.17
CA ASN A 128 3.79 -40.24 -27.12
C ASN A 128 2.51 -39.37 -27.11
N ASP A 129 2.38 -38.45 -28.07
CA ASP A 129 1.23 -37.53 -28.20
C ASP A 129 1.05 -36.52 -27.03
N THR A 130 2.06 -36.44 -26.15
CA THR A 130 2.08 -35.55 -24.99
C THR A 130 3.23 -34.56 -25.07
N ALA A 131 2.92 -33.28 -24.91
CA ALA A 131 3.88 -32.19 -24.87
C ALA A 131 4.16 -31.80 -23.41
N PHE A 132 5.44 -31.81 -23.03
CA PHE A 132 5.93 -31.40 -21.72
C PHE A 132 6.59 -30.03 -21.82
N LEU A 133 6.15 -29.07 -21.00
CA LEU A 133 6.79 -27.76 -20.89
C LEU A 133 7.72 -27.74 -19.70
N HIS A 134 9.01 -27.55 -19.95
CA HIS A 134 10.01 -27.41 -18.91
C HIS A 134 10.57 -25.99 -18.89
N GLY A 135 10.95 -25.51 -17.72
CA GLY A 135 11.69 -24.25 -17.59
C GLY A 135 11.11 -23.29 -16.58
N THR A 136 11.47 -22.01 -16.74
CA THR A 136 11.04 -20.94 -15.84
C THR A 136 10.31 -19.85 -16.62
N ALA A 137 9.05 -19.62 -16.26
CA ALA A 137 8.24 -18.51 -16.73
C ALA A 137 8.39 -17.29 -15.81
N LYS A 138 8.28 -16.09 -16.37
CA LYS A 138 8.43 -14.83 -15.63
C LYS A 138 7.25 -14.54 -14.69
N ASP A 139 6.04 -14.89 -15.12
CA ASP A 139 4.78 -14.60 -14.44
C ASP A 139 3.72 -15.66 -14.81
N LEU A 140 2.63 -15.72 -14.05
CA LEU A 140 1.57 -16.71 -14.26
C LEU A 140 0.93 -16.56 -15.65
N THR A 141 0.73 -15.33 -16.12
CA THR A 141 0.19 -15.03 -17.43
C THR A 141 1.07 -15.56 -18.58
N SER A 142 2.39 -15.48 -18.45
CA SER A 142 3.35 -16.04 -19.39
C SER A 142 3.30 -17.57 -19.40
N ALA A 143 3.16 -18.20 -18.23
CA ALA A 143 3.02 -19.65 -18.11
C ALA A 143 1.73 -20.17 -18.76
N GLU A 144 0.60 -19.51 -18.51
CA GLU A 144 -0.69 -19.86 -19.15
C GLU A 144 -0.64 -19.71 -20.66
N ARG A 145 0.00 -18.63 -21.15
CA ARG A 145 0.18 -18.41 -22.59
C ARG A 145 1.06 -19.48 -23.24
N ALA A 146 2.14 -19.89 -22.57
CA ALA A 146 2.98 -20.99 -23.04
C ALA A 146 2.19 -22.30 -23.13
N VAL A 147 1.37 -22.63 -22.12
CA VAL A 147 0.50 -23.81 -22.13
C VAL A 147 -0.50 -23.75 -23.29
N ALA A 148 -1.13 -22.59 -23.54
CA ALA A 148 -2.07 -22.42 -24.65
C ALA A 148 -1.41 -22.62 -26.03
N ILE A 149 -0.17 -22.15 -26.22
CA ILE A 149 0.60 -22.35 -27.45
C ILE A 149 0.91 -23.84 -27.65
N VAL A 150 1.34 -24.54 -26.61
CA VAL A 150 1.71 -25.96 -26.68
C VAL A 150 0.50 -26.89 -26.79
N ALA A 151 -0.67 -26.47 -26.30
CA ALA A 151 -1.92 -27.20 -26.47
C ALA A 151 -2.28 -27.45 -27.95
N THR A 152 -1.71 -26.70 -28.88
CA THR A 152 -1.86 -26.94 -30.33
C THR A 152 -1.17 -28.22 -30.82
N LEU A 153 -0.22 -28.77 -30.06
CA LEU A 153 0.53 -29.99 -30.41
C LEU A 153 -0.15 -31.28 -29.94
N GLY A 154 -1.00 -31.23 -28.91
CA GLY A 154 -1.60 -32.41 -28.29
C GLY A 154 -1.83 -32.23 -26.79
N LYS A 155 -1.86 -33.35 -26.06
CA LYS A 155 -2.04 -33.33 -24.59
C LYS A 155 -0.87 -32.60 -23.94
N THR A 156 -1.14 -31.63 -23.08
CA THR A 156 -0.09 -30.77 -22.52
C THR A 156 0.07 -31.00 -21.03
N VAL A 157 1.31 -31.19 -20.58
CA VAL A 157 1.70 -31.28 -19.17
C VAL A 157 2.55 -30.07 -18.81
N ASN A 158 2.04 -29.27 -17.87
CA ASN A 158 2.72 -28.07 -17.39
C ASN A 158 3.72 -28.41 -16.29
N LEU A 159 5.02 -28.28 -16.59
CA LEU A 159 6.12 -28.43 -15.61
C LEU A 159 6.92 -27.12 -15.48
N LEU A 160 6.30 -25.99 -15.78
CA LEU A 160 6.91 -24.66 -15.65
C LEU A 160 7.00 -24.24 -14.20
N ARG A 161 8.11 -23.60 -13.85
CA ARG A 161 8.28 -22.86 -12.59
C ARG A 161 8.00 -21.38 -12.86
N VAL A 162 7.24 -20.72 -12.01
CA VAL A 162 6.97 -19.28 -12.15
C VAL A 162 7.91 -18.52 -11.21
N ASN A 163 8.64 -17.54 -11.76
CA ASN A 163 9.44 -16.65 -10.95
C ASN A 163 8.52 -15.67 -10.22
N VAL A 164 8.59 -15.61 -8.90
CA VAL A 164 7.83 -14.63 -8.11
C VAL A 164 8.72 -13.39 -7.97
N PRO A 165 8.30 -12.21 -8.49
CA PRO A 165 9.11 -11.02 -8.35
C PRO A 165 9.30 -10.69 -6.86
N PRO A 166 10.47 -10.17 -6.46
CA PRO A 166 10.70 -9.74 -5.09
C PRO A 166 9.68 -8.66 -4.69
N THR A 167 9.26 -8.67 -3.43
CA THR A 167 8.34 -7.65 -2.89
C THR A 167 8.97 -6.27 -2.98
N ASP A 168 8.17 -5.28 -3.37
CA ASP A 168 8.62 -3.89 -3.36
C ASP A 168 9.04 -3.48 -1.95
N ALA A 169 10.21 -2.85 -1.85
CA ALA A 169 10.71 -2.39 -0.57
C ALA A 169 9.74 -1.38 0.05
N GLN A 170 9.47 -1.57 1.34
CA GLN A 170 8.61 -0.71 2.13
C GLN A 170 9.44 0.09 3.12
N ILE A 171 9.10 1.36 3.28
CA ILE A 171 9.78 2.31 4.15
C ILE A 171 8.79 2.78 5.21
N LEU A 172 9.13 2.53 6.47
CA LEU A 172 8.40 3.06 7.62
C LEU A 172 8.99 4.41 8.02
N LEU A 173 8.21 5.46 7.85
CA LEU A 173 8.53 6.79 8.36
C LEU A 173 7.92 6.97 9.74
N LYS A 174 8.78 7.21 10.73
CA LYS A 174 8.37 7.65 12.07
C LYS A 174 8.70 9.13 12.18
N VAL A 175 7.77 9.97 12.59
CA VAL A 175 8.04 11.40 12.82
C VAL A 175 7.64 11.74 14.23
N ARG A 176 8.38 12.62 14.89
CA ARG A 176 8.08 13.14 16.23
C ARG A 176 8.02 14.65 16.12
N PHE A 177 6.88 15.22 16.47
CA PHE A 177 6.66 16.65 16.60
C PHE A 177 6.66 17.01 18.06
N ALA A 178 7.54 17.91 18.48
CA ALA A 178 7.47 18.54 19.79
C ALA A 178 7.26 20.04 19.60
N ASP A 179 6.14 20.56 20.08
CA ASP A 179 5.88 22.00 20.19
C ASP A 179 5.81 22.35 21.68
N VAL A 180 6.67 23.27 22.11
CA VAL A 180 6.78 23.66 23.51
C VAL A 180 6.54 25.16 23.61
N ASP A 181 5.49 25.56 24.33
CA ASP A 181 5.17 26.95 24.66
C ASP A 181 5.40 27.19 26.16
N ARG A 182 6.34 28.08 26.45
CA ARG A 182 6.71 28.50 27.81
C ARG A 182 6.38 29.98 27.99
N ALA A 183 5.37 30.27 28.78
CA ALA A 183 5.05 31.64 29.19
C ALA A 183 5.35 31.84 30.68
N ALA A 184 6.05 32.92 31.03
CA ALA A 184 6.25 33.36 32.40
C ALA A 184 5.83 34.83 32.53
N THR A 185 5.00 35.13 33.52
CA THR A 185 4.58 36.49 33.86
C THR A 185 5.01 36.80 35.27
N GLN A 186 5.63 37.96 35.48
CA GLN A 186 5.93 38.50 36.80
C GLN A 186 5.27 39.87 36.91
N ASP A 187 4.32 39.99 37.83
CA ASP A 187 3.59 41.23 38.09
C ASP A 187 3.91 41.72 39.50
N LEU A 188 4.53 42.89 39.59
CA LEU A 188 4.77 43.61 40.83
C LEU A 188 4.06 44.96 40.77
N GLY A 189 3.22 45.28 41.76
CA GLY A 189 2.59 46.58 41.84
C GLY A 189 1.98 46.92 43.20
N LEU A 190 1.63 48.21 43.34
CA LEU A 190 1.00 48.79 44.52
C LEU A 190 -0.17 49.67 44.09
N ASN A 191 -1.32 49.53 44.73
CA ASN A 191 -2.40 50.52 44.65
C ASN A 191 -2.68 51.04 46.05
N LEU A 192 -2.75 52.36 46.22
CA LEU A 192 -3.14 53.00 47.46
C LEU A 192 -4.53 53.58 47.29
N PHE A 193 -5.37 53.45 48.29
CA PHE A 193 -6.75 53.90 48.23
C PHE A 193 -7.17 54.50 49.57
N SER A 194 -8.08 55.48 49.51
CA SER A 194 -8.63 56.21 50.64
C SER A 194 -10.15 56.09 50.62
N THR A 195 -10.73 55.70 51.75
CA THR A 195 -12.18 55.65 51.96
C THR A 195 -12.74 56.89 52.65
N GLY A 196 -11.90 57.90 52.89
CA GLY A 196 -12.26 59.12 53.62
C GLY A 196 -11.08 59.81 54.33
N ALA A 197 -9.83 59.44 54.05
CA ALA A 197 -8.67 60.16 54.56
C ALA A 197 -8.75 61.63 54.11
N THR A 198 -8.59 62.56 55.05
CA THR A 198 -8.73 64.02 54.81
C THR A 198 -10.03 64.41 54.06
N ASN A 199 -11.15 63.72 54.33
CA ASN A 199 -12.45 63.88 53.63
C ASN A 199 -12.39 63.64 52.11
N THR A 200 -11.38 62.92 51.62
CA THR A 200 -11.19 62.65 50.20
C THR A 200 -11.26 61.15 49.95
N ILE A 201 -12.20 60.75 49.09
CA ILE A 201 -12.33 59.38 48.60
C ILE A 201 -11.62 59.30 47.25
N GLY A 202 -10.75 58.31 47.09
CA GLY A 202 -10.01 58.14 45.85
C GLY A 202 -8.89 57.13 45.99
N GLY A 203 -8.21 56.84 44.89
CA GLY A 203 -7.06 55.95 44.91
C GLY A 203 -6.05 56.31 43.85
N ILE A 204 -4.81 55.97 44.12
CA ILE A 204 -3.72 56.01 43.15
C ILE A 204 -3.33 54.58 42.85
N SER A 205 -3.21 54.29 41.57
CA SER A 205 -2.83 52.97 41.08
C SER A 205 -1.53 53.08 40.30
N THR A 206 -0.68 52.10 40.46
CA THR A 206 0.49 51.93 39.59
C THR A 206 0.15 51.23 38.28
N GLY A 207 -1.11 50.84 38.04
CA GLY A 207 -1.61 50.36 36.74
C GLY A 207 -1.31 48.90 36.35
N ALA A 208 -0.55 48.15 37.16
CA ALA A 208 -0.23 46.73 36.87
C ALA A 208 -1.40 45.77 37.12
N PHE A 209 -2.33 46.12 38.00
CA PHE A 209 -3.52 45.31 38.26
C PHE A 209 -4.68 46.21 38.69
N THR A 210 -5.90 45.71 38.49
CA THR A 210 -7.13 46.44 38.78
C THR A 210 -7.13 46.94 40.23
N ALA A 211 -7.22 48.25 40.41
CA ALA A 211 -7.33 48.85 41.73
C ALA A 211 -8.68 48.50 42.38
N PRO A 212 -8.75 48.39 43.72
CA PRO A 212 -10.00 48.21 44.43
C PRO A 212 -11.00 49.29 44.05
N LEU A 213 -12.22 48.88 43.71
CA LEU A 213 -13.28 49.83 43.41
C LEU A 213 -13.90 50.31 44.72
N ILE A 214 -13.90 51.63 44.90
CA ILE A 214 -14.42 52.29 46.10
C ILE A 214 -15.75 52.94 45.71
N LYS A 215 -16.82 52.57 46.41
CA LYS A 215 -18.14 53.17 46.22
C LYS A 215 -18.61 53.77 47.54
N PRO A 216 -18.82 55.09 47.62
CA PRO A 216 -19.55 55.69 48.73
C PRO A 216 -21.02 55.23 48.67
N ASP A 217 -21.53 54.73 49.79
CA ASP A 217 -22.93 54.34 49.99
C ASP A 217 -23.49 55.09 51.22
N ALA A 218 -24.82 55.15 51.35
CA ALA A 218 -25.52 55.84 52.42
C ALA A 218 -25.18 55.29 53.83
N SER A 219 -24.69 54.05 53.91
CA SER A 219 -24.30 53.37 55.16
C SER A 219 -22.78 53.39 55.42
N GLY A 220 -21.98 54.01 54.53
CA GLY A 220 -20.51 54.04 54.63
C GLY A 220 -19.81 53.79 53.29
N THR A 221 -18.49 53.59 53.30
CA THR A 221 -17.72 53.34 52.08
C THR A 221 -17.54 51.84 51.83
N THR A 222 -18.05 51.33 50.72
CA THR A 222 -17.85 49.92 50.30
C THR A 222 -16.62 49.80 49.41
N ILE A 223 -15.73 48.85 49.72
CA ILE A 223 -14.57 48.50 48.90
C ILE A 223 -14.82 47.12 48.29
N THR A 224 -14.78 47.02 46.97
CA THR A 224 -14.86 45.73 46.27
C THR A 224 -13.49 45.38 45.70
N LEU A 225 -12.98 44.19 46.08
CA LEU A 225 -11.73 43.66 45.57
C LEU A 225 -12.01 42.81 44.33
N SER A 226 -11.28 43.08 43.23
CA SER A 226 -11.44 42.37 41.96
C SER A 226 -10.57 41.13 41.82
N ASP A 227 -9.56 40.97 42.68
CA ASP A 227 -8.59 39.86 42.64
C ASP A 227 -8.27 39.42 44.08
N ALA A 228 -8.50 38.14 44.37
CA ALA A 228 -8.37 37.56 45.71
C ALA A 228 -6.92 37.22 46.08
N LEU A 229 -6.00 37.21 45.11
CA LEU A 229 -4.59 36.90 45.34
C LEU A 229 -3.78 38.13 45.82
N ASN A 230 -4.40 39.31 45.83
CA ASN A 230 -3.74 40.53 46.27
C ASN A 230 -3.64 40.59 47.80
N LEU A 231 -2.49 41.04 48.30
CA LEU A 231 -2.34 41.36 49.72
C LEU A 231 -3.04 42.70 49.99
N PHE A 232 -4.03 42.67 50.88
CA PHE A 232 -4.81 43.83 51.27
C PHE A 232 -4.42 44.32 52.66
N LEU A 233 -4.09 45.60 52.76
CA LEU A 233 -3.77 46.28 54.01
C LEU A 233 -4.73 47.45 54.16
N PHE A 234 -5.44 47.55 55.28
CA PHE A 234 -6.33 48.67 55.55
C PHE A 234 -6.18 49.17 56.97
N ARG A 235 -6.08 50.49 57.11
CA ARG A 235 -5.96 51.20 58.36
C ARG A 235 -7.23 52.03 58.59
N PRO A 236 -8.14 51.55 59.46
CA PRO A 236 -9.43 52.22 59.69
C PRO A 236 -9.29 53.55 60.43
N ASP A 237 -8.20 53.76 61.18
CA ASP A 237 -7.95 54.97 61.96
C ASP A 237 -7.69 56.20 61.09
N ILE A 238 -7.07 56.00 59.92
CA ILE A 238 -6.77 57.07 58.95
C ILE A 238 -7.55 56.91 57.64
N ASN A 239 -8.46 55.93 57.55
CA ASN A 239 -9.24 55.61 56.35
C ASN A 239 -8.38 55.39 55.09
N LEU A 240 -7.20 54.78 55.25
CA LEU A 240 -6.23 54.53 54.18
C LEU A 240 -5.97 53.04 54.02
N GLY A 241 -5.87 52.57 52.78
CA GLY A 241 -5.48 51.21 52.49
C GLY A 241 -4.53 51.09 51.30
N ALA A 242 -3.96 49.91 51.18
CA ALA A 242 -3.03 49.52 50.15
C ALA A 242 -3.37 48.11 49.65
N THR A 243 -3.22 47.89 48.37
CA THR A 243 -3.17 46.54 47.79
C THR A 243 -1.83 46.34 47.13
N ILE A 244 -1.21 45.20 47.39
CA ILE A 244 0.08 44.81 46.83
C ILE A 244 -0.13 43.53 46.04
N LYS A 245 0.39 43.50 44.83
CA LYS A 245 0.47 42.29 44.02
C LYS A 245 1.93 41.98 43.74
N ASP A 246 2.33 40.76 44.05
CA ASP A 246 3.62 40.16 43.67
C ASP A 246 3.32 38.73 43.20
N LEU A 247 3.06 38.58 41.90
CA LEU A 247 2.59 37.34 41.31
C LEU A 247 3.59 36.88 40.24
N GLU A 248 4.16 35.69 40.42
CA GLU A 248 4.85 34.96 39.37
C GLU A 248 3.97 33.81 38.85
N ALA A 249 3.56 33.90 37.58
CA ALA A 249 2.81 32.86 36.90
C ALA A 249 3.69 32.19 35.83
N LYS A 250 3.84 30.86 35.91
CA LYS A 250 4.55 30.06 34.90
C LYS A 250 3.56 29.12 34.21
N ARG A 251 3.60 29.10 32.88
CA ARG A 251 2.81 28.22 32.02
C ARG A 251 3.77 27.46 31.11
N LEU A 252 3.60 26.15 31.05
CA LEU A 252 4.31 25.25 30.17
C LEU A 252 3.26 24.39 29.46
N LEU A 253 3.18 24.54 28.14
CA LEU A 253 2.39 23.68 27.28
C LEU A 253 3.37 22.90 26.39
N GLN A 254 3.21 21.57 26.36
CA GLN A 254 3.99 20.70 25.50
C GLN A 254 3.04 19.82 24.68
N ILE A 255 3.18 19.87 23.35
CA ILE A 255 2.44 19.02 22.41
C ILE A 255 3.45 18.07 21.79
N LEU A 256 3.27 16.76 22.01
CA LEU A 256 4.07 15.71 21.39
C LEU A 256 3.16 14.88 20.48
N ALA A 257 3.51 14.76 19.21
CA ALA A 257 2.81 13.88 18.27
C ALA A 257 3.80 12.97 17.53
N GLU A 258 3.49 11.68 17.45
CA GLU A 258 4.37 10.68 16.84
C GLU A 258 3.67 9.89 15.71
N PRO A 259 3.42 10.50 14.53
CA PRO A 259 2.82 9.76 13.42
C PRO A 259 3.80 8.73 12.83
N ASN A 260 3.27 7.54 12.53
CA ASN A 260 3.98 6.43 11.92
C ASN A 260 3.25 6.03 10.64
N VAL A 261 3.94 6.07 9.50
CA VAL A 261 3.33 5.80 8.19
C VAL A 261 4.27 4.97 7.34
N LEU A 262 3.73 3.95 6.70
CA LEU A 262 4.47 3.06 5.83
C LEU A 262 4.15 3.38 4.36
N ALA A 263 5.18 3.42 3.51
CA ALA A 263 5.03 3.65 2.08
C ALA A 263 5.91 2.70 1.27
N ILE A 264 5.46 2.37 0.07
CA ILE A 264 6.25 1.63 -0.90
C ILE A 264 7.28 2.57 -1.54
N ASN A 265 8.46 2.04 -1.88
CA ASN A 265 9.50 2.76 -2.60
C ASN A 265 8.93 3.48 -3.85
N GLY A 266 9.17 4.78 -3.96
CA GLY A 266 8.71 5.63 -5.07
C GLY A 266 7.22 5.98 -5.04
N LYS A 267 6.47 5.59 -4.01
CA LYS A 267 5.04 5.91 -3.87
C LYS A 267 4.84 6.95 -2.77
N GLN A 268 4.04 7.96 -3.07
CA GLN A 268 3.65 8.97 -2.08
C GLN A 268 2.69 8.36 -1.07
N ALA A 269 2.88 8.69 0.21
CA ALA A 269 1.94 8.39 1.28
C ALA A 269 1.58 9.67 2.04
N SER A 270 0.34 9.72 2.51
CA SER A 270 -0.22 10.82 3.28
C SER A 270 -0.88 10.28 4.54
N PHE A 271 -0.73 11.00 5.64
CA PHE A 271 -1.42 10.72 6.89
C PHE A 271 -1.94 12.02 7.48
N LEU A 272 -3.19 12.01 7.93
CA LEU A 272 -3.85 13.11 8.61
C LEU A 272 -4.47 12.56 9.90
N ALA A 273 -4.10 13.15 11.03
CA ALA A 273 -4.74 12.90 12.31
C ALA A 273 -5.20 14.24 12.89
N GLY A 274 -6.51 14.43 12.99
CA GLY A 274 -7.10 15.69 13.40
C GLY A 274 -8.59 15.72 13.17
N GLY A 275 -9.13 16.91 12.90
CA GLY A 275 -10.54 17.09 12.63
C GLY A 275 -10.76 18.26 11.68
N GLU A 276 -12.03 18.55 11.43
CA GLU A 276 -12.44 19.73 10.66
C GLU A 276 -13.18 20.68 11.59
N PHE A 277 -12.91 21.97 11.47
CA PHE A 277 -13.71 22.98 12.16
C PHE A 277 -14.53 23.79 11.14
N PRO A 278 -15.82 24.03 11.42
CA PRO A 278 -16.66 24.85 10.56
C PRO A 278 -16.33 26.34 10.76
N TYR A 279 -16.32 27.10 9.66
CA TYR A 279 -16.27 28.56 9.68
C TYR A 279 -17.29 29.15 8.69
N PRO A 280 -18.05 30.19 9.10
CA PRO A 280 -19.05 30.81 8.25
C PRO A 280 -18.37 31.66 7.17
N THR A 281 -18.89 31.58 5.95
CA THR A 281 -18.49 32.43 4.82
C THR A 281 -19.74 33.10 4.24
N LEU A 282 -19.62 34.35 3.82
CA LEU A 282 -20.71 35.07 3.18
C LEU A 282 -20.72 34.73 1.69
N GLN A 283 -21.74 34.03 1.24
CA GLN A 283 -22.00 33.81 -0.18
C GLN A 283 -22.83 34.98 -0.70
N GLY A 284 -22.23 35.80 -1.58
CA GLY A 284 -22.88 36.96 -2.16
C GLY A 284 -24.13 36.57 -2.94
N GLY A 285 -25.30 36.93 -2.43
CA GLY A 285 -26.58 36.90 -3.15
C GLY A 285 -26.92 38.30 -3.63
N GLY A 286 -27.25 38.46 -4.91
CA GLY A 286 -27.76 39.73 -5.45
C GLY A 286 -29.04 40.13 -4.73
N GLY A 287 -28.98 41.15 -3.85
CA GLY A 287 -30.14 41.62 -3.09
C GLY A 287 -29.90 42.09 -1.65
N GLY A 288 -28.67 42.10 -1.14
CA GLY A 288 -28.32 42.83 0.10
C GLY A 288 -28.33 42.03 1.41
N LEU A 289 -28.69 40.74 1.37
CA LEU A 289 -28.46 39.80 2.48
C LEU A 289 -27.66 38.60 1.93
N GLY A 290 -26.37 38.55 2.25
CA GLY A 290 -25.51 37.42 1.88
C GLY A 290 -25.94 36.16 2.64
N ALA A 291 -26.15 35.05 1.91
CA ALA A 291 -26.41 33.77 2.55
C ALA A 291 -25.15 33.33 3.32
N VAL A 292 -25.30 32.90 4.57
CA VAL A 292 -24.20 32.37 5.37
C VAL A 292 -24.02 30.89 5.03
N THR A 293 -22.91 30.55 4.40
CA THR A 293 -22.55 29.17 4.06
C THR A 293 -21.43 28.69 4.99
N ILE A 294 -21.58 27.49 5.56
CA ILE A 294 -20.59 26.89 6.45
C ILE A 294 -19.56 26.15 5.60
N MET A 295 -18.28 26.53 5.71
CA MET A 295 -17.14 25.83 5.12
C MET A 295 -16.36 25.09 6.20
N PHE A 296 -15.75 23.97 5.85
CA PHE A 296 -14.95 23.16 6.77
C PHE A 296 -13.47 23.34 6.45
N ARG A 297 -12.63 23.43 7.50
CA ARG A 297 -11.18 23.45 7.35
C ARG A 297 -10.56 22.41 8.27
N GLU A 298 -9.74 21.55 7.69
CA GLU A 298 -8.97 20.54 8.41
C GLU A 298 -7.91 21.19 9.31
N PHE A 299 -7.74 20.64 10.50
CA PHE A 299 -6.64 20.91 11.41
C PHE A 299 -6.12 19.61 12.03
N GLY A 300 -4.95 19.64 12.66
CA GLY A 300 -4.28 18.49 13.24
C GLY A 300 -2.89 18.26 12.64
N VAL A 301 -2.41 17.03 12.76
CA VAL A 301 -1.09 16.60 12.27
C VAL A 301 -1.25 15.96 10.90
N ARG A 302 -0.68 16.59 9.88
CA ARG A 302 -0.63 16.08 8.51
C ARG A 302 0.81 15.80 8.14
N ILE A 303 1.05 14.67 7.48
CA ILE A 303 2.35 14.36 6.89
C ILE A 303 2.15 13.81 5.49
N ASN A 304 2.85 14.42 4.53
CA ASN A 304 2.98 13.91 3.18
C ASN A 304 4.44 13.56 2.95
N PHE A 305 4.73 12.35 2.48
CA PHE A 305 6.09 11.97 2.16
C PHE A 305 6.19 11.04 0.95
N THR A 306 7.35 11.03 0.33
CA THR A 306 7.68 10.15 -0.81
C THR A 306 9.09 9.63 -0.60
N PRO A 307 9.26 8.36 -0.23
CA PRO A 307 10.56 7.74 -0.06
C PRO A 307 11.04 7.15 -1.39
N VAL A 308 12.33 7.31 -1.70
CA VAL A 308 13.00 6.69 -2.84
C VAL A 308 14.33 6.09 -2.37
N ILE A 309 14.51 4.79 -2.55
CA ILE A 309 15.77 4.10 -2.28
C ILE A 309 16.73 4.39 -3.42
N THR A 310 17.89 4.95 -3.11
CA THR A 310 18.92 5.26 -4.09
C THR A 310 19.79 4.02 -4.37
N PRO A 311 20.54 3.97 -5.49
CA PRO A 311 21.49 2.90 -5.76
C PRO A 311 22.61 2.76 -4.72
N ARG A 312 22.83 3.78 -3.90
CA ARG A 312 23.82 3.77 -2.80
C ARG A 312 23.30 3.09 -1.54
N GLY A 313 22.03 2.66 -1.51
CA GLY A 313 21.38 2.09 -0.33
C GLY A 313 20.87 3.14 0.67
N THR A 314 20.96 4.43 0.32
CA THR A 314 20.36 5.53 1.10
C THR A 314 18.88 5.71 0.73
N ILE A 315 18.11 6.30 1.63
CA ILE A 315 16.71 6.65 1.45
C ILE A 315 16.65 8.17 1.22
N ARG A 316 16.31 8.56 0.00
CA ARG A 316 15.92 9.94 -0.31
C ARG A 316 14.46 10.13 0.06
N LEU A 317 14.19 11.10 0.91
CA LEU A 317 12.88 11.38 1.46
C LEU A 317 12.50 12.83 1.13
N GLN A 318 11.44 12.98 0.35
CA GLN A 318 10.73 14.25 0.27
C GLN A 318 9.64 14.24 1.34
N VAL A 319 9.66 15.19 2.28
CA VAL A 319 8.73 15.24 3.41
C VAL A 319 8.14 16.64 3.57
N THR A 320 6.82 16.69 3.78
CA THR A 320 6.06 17.90 4.08
C THR A 320 5.23 17.67 5.35
N PRO A 321 5.84 17.76 6.53
CA PRO A 321 5.14 17.69 7.80
C PRO A 321 4.40 19.01 8.09
N GLU A 322 3.21 18.91 8.65
CA GLU A 322 2.37 20.02 9.06
C GLU A 322 1.66 19.69 10.37
N VAL A 323 1.67 20.64 11.31
CA VAL A 323 0.88 20.58 12.55
C VAL A 323 0.04 21.83 12.62
N SER A 324 -1.25 21.65 12.89
CA SER A 324 -2.19 22.74 13.02
C SER A 324 -3.07 22.54 14.23
N SER A 325 -3.25 23.60 15.01
CA SER A 325 -4.10 23.62 16.20
C SER A 325 -5.03 24.82 16.16
N LEU A 326 -6.21 24.67 16.76
CA LEU A 326 -7.16 25.76 16.94
C LEU A 326 -6.64 26.71 18.03
N ASP A 327 -6.59 28.00 17.71
CA ASP A 327 -6.22 29.07 18.63
C ASP A 327 -7.45 29.95 18.91
N PHE A 328 -8.04 29.75 20.08
CA PHE A 328 -9.21 30.50 20.54
C PHE A 328 -8.86 31.88 21.12
N ALA A 329 -7.58 32.15 21.43
CA ALA A 329 -7.16 33.43 22.00
C ALA A 329 -7.02 34.52 20.93
N ASN A 330 -6.57 34.14 19.74
CA ASN A 330 -6.47 35.03 18.57
C ASN A 330 -7.65 34.86 17.59
N GLY A 331 -8.78 34.29 18.05
CA GLY A 331 -9.98 34.07 17.25
C GLY A 331 -10.81 35.33 17.00
N LEU A 332 -11.67 35.28 15.98
CA LEU A 332 -12.64 36.33 15.67
C LEU A 332 -13.98 36.02 16.34
N VAL A 333 -14.50 36.94 17.15
CA VAL A 333 -15.87 36.86 17.66
C VAL A 333 -16.81 37.61 16.72
N PHE A 334 -17.71 36.88 16.06
CA PHE A 334 -18.71 37.45 15.16
C PHE A 334 -20.11 37.01 15.57
N GLN A 335 -20.99 37.96 15.92
CA GLN A 335 -22.39 37.67 16.31
C GLN A 335 -22.51 36.62 17.43
N GLY A 336 -21.57 36.60 18.39
CA GLY A 336 -21.53 35.62 19.48
C GLY A 336 -20.89 34.27 19.15
N PHE A 337 -20.53 34.02 17.88
CA PHE A 337 -19.74 32.85 17.48
C PHE A 337 -18.24 33.16 17.61
N ASN A 338 -17.50 32.32 18.34
CA ASN A 338 -16.05 32.39 18.41
C ASN A 338 -15.44 31.52 17.30
N ILE A 339 -14.86 32.16 16.29
CA ILE A 339 -14.16 31.48 15.19
C ILE A 339 -12.67 31.44 15.55
N PRO A 340 -12.10 30.28 15.91
CA PRO A 340 -10.70 30.20 16.28
C PRO A 340 -9.79 30.51 15.09
N ALA A 341 -8.65 31.14 15.36
CA ALA A 341 -7.56 31.22 14.40
C ALA A 341 -6.90 29.84 14.25
N LEU A 342 -6.19 29.62 13.15
CA LEU A 342 -5.44 28.38 12.92
C LEU A 342 -3.95 28.65 13.11
N SER A 343 -3.35 28.03 14.13
CA SER A 343 -1.90 28.05 14.32
C SER A 343 -1.28 26.90 13.53
N THR A 344 -0.76 27.18 12.34
CA THR A 344 -0.16 26.18 11.45
C THR A 344 1.36 26.28 11.44
N ARG A 345 2.02 25.14 11.66
CA ARG A 345 3.46 24.94 11.51
C ARG A 345 3.68 23.95 10.37
N ARG A 346 4.35 24.36 9.29
CA ARG A 346 4.61 23.51 8.12
C ARG A 346 6.05 23.67 7.67
N VAL A 347 6.67 22.57 7.27
CA VAL A 347 7.98 22.58 6.60
C VAL A 347 7.92 21.72 5.34
N LYS A 348 8.72 22.05 4.34
CA LYS A 348 8.88 21.23 3.12
C LYS A 348 10.38 21.05 2.90
N THR A 349 10.85 19.82 2.95
CA THR A 349 12.27 19.51 2.76
C THR A 349 12.46 18.22 1.96
N GLU A 350 13.64 18.08 1.39
CA GLU A 350 14.12 16.87 0.74
C GLU A 350 15.49 16.54 1.33
N ILE A 351 15.63 15.31 1.80
CA ILE A 351 16.79 14.86 2.58
C ILE A 351 17.16 13.44 2.17
N GLU A 352 18.44 13.11 2.23
CA GLU A 352 18.95 11.77 1.94
C GLU A 352 19.59 11.21 3.22
N LEU A 353 19.16 10.01 3.62
CA LEU A 353 19.55 9.39 4.88
C LEU A 353 20.03 7.96 4.64
N GLU A 354 20.96 7.50 5.47
CA GLU A 354 21.23 6.06 5.59
C GLU A 354 20.12 5.34 6.35
N ASP A 355 20.04 4.02 6.20
CA ASP A 355 19.07 3.22 6.93
C ASP A 355 19.28 3.37 8.45
N GLY A 356 18.22 3.79 9.12
CA GLY A 356 18.20 4.05 10.56
C GLY A 356 18.88 5.33 11.03
N GLN A 357 19.37 6.18 10.13
CA GLN A 357 19.83 7.50 10.50
C GLN A 357 18.64 8.38 10.90
N SER A 358 18.80 9.12 11.99
CA SER A 358 17.81 10.11 12.43
C SER A 358 18.26 11.52 12.04
N PHE A 359 17.32 12.38 11.70
CA PHE A 359 17.61 13.77 11.38
C PHE A 359 16.59 14.71 11.99
N VAL A 360 16.99 15.97 12.12
CA VAL A 360 16.18 17.06 12.64
C VAL A 360 15.93 18.07 11.53
N ILE A 361 14.66 18.38 11.24
CA ILE A 361 14.27 19.24 10.10
C ILE A 361 14.41 20.74 10.42
N GLY A 362 14.57 21.06 11.71
CA GLY A 362 14.79 22.41 12.20
C GLY A 362 13.95 22.71 13.43
N GLY A 363 14.35 23.74 14.17
CA GLY A 363 13.54 24.34 15.20
C GLY A 363 13.54 25.85 15.11
N LEU A 364 12.34 26.43 15.20
CA LEU A 364 12.17 27.87 15.35
C LEU A 364 12.05 28.13 16.85
N LEU A 365 13.02 28.86 17.40
CA LEU A 365 12.95 29.42 18.74
C LEU A 365 12.45 30.86 18.60
N ASP A 366 11.20 31.12 18.97
CA ASP A 366 10.70 32.48 19.18
C ASP A 366 10.81 32.80 20.68
N ASN A 367 11.48 33.90 21.03
CA ASN A 367 11.59 34.39 22.41
C ASN A 367 11.14 35.84 22.45
N ARG A 368 9.95 36.06 22.99
CA ARG A 368 9.35 37.39 23.14
C ARG A 368 9.40 37.81 24.61
N LEU A 369 10.07 38.93 24.87
CA LEU A 369 10.07 39.59 26.17
C LEU A 369 9.34 40.93 26.04
N THR A 370 8.24 41.06 26.75
CA THR A 370 7.49 42.31 26.90
C THR A 370 7.64 42.80 28.33
N GLU A 371 8.17 44.01 28.50
CA GLU A 371 8.26 44.66 29.79
C GLU A 371 7.43 45.94 29.80
N THR A 372 6.42 45.99 30.67
CA THR A 372 5.57 47.15 30.89
C THR A 372 5.90 47.74 32.26
N LEU A 373 6.42 48.97 32.25
CA LEU A 373 6.73 49.74 33.45
C LEU A 373 5.74 50.90 33.57
N SER A 374 4.93 50.89 34.61
CA SER A 374 4.01 51.99 34.93
C SER A 374 4.45 52.65 36.23
N ARG A 375 4.48 53.97 36.28
CA ARG A 375 5.02 54.72 37.43
C ARG A 375 4.21 55.96 37.74
N ILE A 376 4.13 56.30 39.03
CA ILE A 376 3.48 57.54 39.47
C ILE A 376 4.49 58.69 39.30
N PRO A 377 4.18 59.72 38.49
CA PRO A 377 5.09 60.85 38.31
C PRO A 377 5.36 61.56 39.65
N GLY A 378 6.60 61.98 39.88
CA GLY A 378 7.05 62.59 41.14
C GLY A 378 7.41 61.59 42.24
N LEU A 379 6.48 60.74 42.67
CA LEU A 379 6.72 59.80 43.78
C LEU A 379 7.69 58.67 43.39
N ALA A 380 7.70 58.26 42.12
CA ALA A 380 8.61 57.22 41.63
C ALA A 380 10.09 57.65 41.57
N SER A 381 10.41 58.94 41.64
CA SER A 381 11.80 59.44 41.60
C SER A 381 12.48 59.60 42.96
N ILE A 382 11.78 59.32 44.07
CA ILE A 382 12.36 59.42 45.42
C ILE A 382 13.40 58.30 45.59
N PRO A 383 14.67 58.60 45.96
CA PRO A 383 15.66 57.57 46.26
C PRO A 383 15.14 56.60 47.33
N LEU A 384 15.46 55.31 47.18
CA LEU A 384 15.03 54.21 48.07
C LEU A 384 13.52 53.87 48.04
N LEU A 385 12.63 54.87 48.04
CA LEU A 385 11.17 54.68 48.11
C LEU A 385 10.46 54.63 46.75
N GLY A 386 11.08 55.15 45.69
CA GLY A 386 10.48 55.25 44.36
C GLY A 386 10.06 53.90 43.76
N LYS A 387 10.72 52.80 44.18
CA LYS A 387 10.38 51.44 43.75
C LYS A 387 8.98 50.98 44.19
N LEU A 388 8.43 51.56 45.26
CA LEU A 388 7.07 51.25 45.74
C LEU A 388 5.99 51.95 44.90
N PHE A 389 6.36 53.02 44.18
CA PHE A 389 5.45 53.83 43.37
C PHE A 389 5.58 53.57 41.86
N GLN A 390 6.23 52.45 41.51
CA GLN A 390 6.27 51.90 40.17
C GLN A 390 5.76 50.47 40.20
N SER A 391 5.15 50.04 39.10
CA SER A 391 4.80 48.67 38.85
C SER A 391 5.51 48.16 37.61
N ARG A 392 5.86 46.88 37.65
CA ARG A 392 6.59 46.20 36.59
C ARG A 392 5.83 44.92 36.25
N SER A 393 5.43 44.80 34.99
CA SER A 393 4.91 43.56 34.43
C SER A 393 5.90 43.05 33.38
N VAL A 394 6.45 41.87 33.62
CA VAL A 394 7.38 41.21 32.69
C VAL A 394 6.70 39.97 32.16
N SER A 395 6.48 39.91 30.85
CA SER A 395 5.93 38.75 30.15
C SER A 395 6.99 38.18 29.22
N LYS A 396 7.35 36.91 29.44
CA LYS A 396 8.32 36.17 28.63
C LYS A 396 7.63 34.96 27.99
N ASN A 397 7.62 34.90 26.66
CA ASN A 397 7.08 33.79 25.89
C ASN A 397 8.18 33.13 25.07
N ASN A 398 8.35 31.82 25.19
CA ASN A 398 9.29 31.03 24.39
C ASN A 398 8.54 29.91 23.67
N THR A 399 8.68 29.83 22.36
CA THR A 399 8.07 28.76 21.55
C THR A 399 9.16 28.00 20.80
N GLU A 400 9.12 26.67 20.88
CA GLU A 400 10.08 25.77 20.20
C GLU A 400 9.33 24.69 19.42
N LEU A 401 9.71 24.48 18.16
CA LEU A 401 9.27 23.34 17.36
C LEU A 401 10.45 22.41 17.08
N LEU A 402 10.29 21.10 17.23
CA LEU A 402 11.29 20.11 16.84
C LEU A 402 10.63 18.97 16.06
N VAL A 403 11.21 18.61 14.91
CA VAL A 403 10.78 17.47 14.09
C VAL A 403 11.91 16.45 14.04
N ILE A 404 11.73 15.30 14.67
CA ILE A 404 12.69 14.18 14.68
C ILE A 404 12.13 13.04 13.86
N VAL A 405 12.93 12.48 12.96
CA VAL A 405 12.58 11.23 12.27
C VAL A 405 13.44 10.10 12.83
N PRO A 406 12.95 9.27 13.76
CA PRO A 406 13.73 8.16 14.27
C PRO A 406 13.84 7.01 13.27
N LYS A 407 14.89 6.21 13.47
CA LYS A 407 15.22 4.98 12.75
C LYS A 407 13.98 4.19 12.28
N GLY A 408 13.87 4.04 10.95
CA GLY A 408 13.02 3.03 10.34
C GLY A 408 13.45 1.66 10.86
N GLN A 409 12.54 0.95 11.52
CA GLN A 409 12.72 -0.48 11.72
C GLN A 409 12.42 -1.14 10.38
N ALA A 410 13.23 -2.13 10.00
CA ALA A 410 12.81 -3.12 9.01
C ALA A 410 11.38 -3.55 9.37
N VAL A 411 10.48 -3.47 8.39
CA VAL A 411 9.09 -3.88 8.55
C VAL A 411 9.13 -5.26 9.21
N PRO A 412 8.41 -5.48 10.34
CA PRO A 412 8.37 -6.82 10.93
C PRO A 412 7.94 -7.76 9.81
N GLU A 413 8.77 -8.76 9.54
CA GLU A 413 8.43 -9.80 8.58
C GLU A 413 7.02 -10.28 8.94
N VAL A 414 6.11 -10.24 7.97
CA VAL A 414 4.77 -10.77 8.15
C VAL A 414 4.97 -12.24 8.43
N LYS A 415 4.97 -12.61 9.71
CA LYS A 415 4.97 -14.01 10.13
C LYS A 415 3.68 -14.57 9.56
N MET A 416 3.79 -15.24 8.42
CA MET A 416 2.73 -16.11 7.94
C MET A 416 2.33 -16.98 9.13
N PRO A 417 1.02 -17.19 9.36
CA PRO A 417 0.60 -18.12 10.40
C PRO A 417 1.35 -19.42 10.14
N LYS A 418 2.14 -19.85 11.14
CA LYS A 418 2.76 -21.17 11.09
C LYS A 418 1.64 -22.17 10.78
N PRO A 419 1.90 -23.19 9.95
CA PRO A 419 0.95 -24.29 9.80
C PRO A 419 0.46 -24.67 11.21
N PHE A 420 -0.85 -24.82 11.40
CA PHE A 420 -1.47 -25.04 12.71
C PHE A 420 -0.88 -26.23 13.49
N LEU A 421 -0.07 -27.07 12.83
CA LEU A 421 0.58 -28.23 13.38
C LEU A 421 2.06 -28.25 12.97
N ASP A 422 2.95 -28.04 13.95
CA ASP A 422 4.36 -28.38 13.82
C ASP A 422 4.49 -29.91 13.94
N GLY A 423 4.83 -30.59 12.84
CA GLY A 423 5.39 -31.95 12.90
C GLY A 423 4.50 -33.18 12.65
N THR A 424 3.23 -33.06 12.27
CA THR A 424 2.41 -34.21 11.81
C THR A 424 1.41 -33.72 10.76
N ALA A 425 1.39 -34.22 9.52
CA ALA A 425 1.17 -35.62 9.18
C ALA A 425 1.92 -36.05 7.91
N LYS A 426 2.79 -37.06 8.03
CA LYS A 426 3.32 -37.83 6.89
C LYS A 426 2.32 -38.86 6.35
N LYS A 427 1.03 -38.78 6.71
CA LYS A 427 0.00 -39.72 6.23
C LYS A 427 -1.31 -38.96 5.99
N ALA A 428 -1.83 -39.08 4.77
CA ALA A 428 -3.14 -38.56 4.42
C ALA A 428 -4.21 -39.11 5.38
N PRO A 429 -5.26 -38.33 5.73
CA PRO A 429 -6.36 -38.85 6.53
C PRO A 429 -6.97 -40.05 5.81
N GLN A 430 -6.88 -41.23 6.43
CA GLN A 430 -7.57 -42.42 5.98
C GLN A 430 -8.88 -42.51 6.76
N THR A 431 -9.97 -42.77 6.06
CA THR A 431 -11.23 -43.17 6.69
C THR A 431 -10.96 -44.42 7.54
N PRO A 432 -11.41 -44.45 8.81
CA PRO A 432 -11.30 -45.65 9.64
C PRO A 432 -11.96 -46.83 8.93
N GLY A 433 -11.31 -47.99 8.92
CA GLY A 433 -11.85 -49.19 8.31
C GLY A 433 -13.07 -49.72 9.05
N MET A 434 -13.77 -50.68 8.44
CA MET A 434 -14.98 -51.32 9.00
C MET A 434 -14.72 -52.04 10.33
N ASP A 435 -13.45 -52.33 10.64
CA ASP A 435 -12.96 -52.82 11.91
C ASP A 435 -13.15 -51.81 13.06
N VAL A 436 -13.22 -50.51 12.75
CA VAL A 436 -13.40 -49.41 13.73
C VAL A 436 -14.83 -48.89 13.77
N THR A 437 -15.56 -48.89 12.64
CA THR A 437 -16.91 -48.30 12.56
C THR A 437 -18.05 -49.31 12.78
N GLY A 438 -17.75 -50.62 12.78
CA GLY A 438 -18.77 -51.67 12.83
C GLY A 438 -19.64 -51.71 11.56
N PRO A 439 -20.49 -52.76 11.39
CA PRO A 439 -21.38 -52.86 10.23
C PRO A 439 -22.50 -51.82 10.35
N VAL A 440 -22.56 -50.92 9.36
CA VAL A 440 -23.64 -49.94 9.22
C VAL A 440 -24.91 -50.66 8.76
N PRO A 441 -26.04 -50.58 9.49
CA PRO A 441 -27.32 -51.11 9.01
C PRO A 441 -27.78 -50.30 7.80
N GLY A 442 -27.73 -50.89 6.61
CA GLY A 442 -28.27 -50.28 5.40
C GLY A 442 -29.79 -50.15 5.51
N LYS A 443 -30.29 -48.95 5.77
CA LYS A 443 -31.66 -48.61 5.36
C LYS A 443 -31.60 -48.32 3.86
N PRO A 444 -32.39 -49.00 3.01
CA PRO A 444 -32.40 -48.72 1.58
C PRO A 444 -32.83 -47.27 1.36
N VAL A 445 -32.02 -46.53 0.60
CA VAL A 445 -32.37 -45.20 0.12
C VAL A 445 -33.58 -45.36 -0.81
N THR A 446 -34.74 -44.85 -0.41
CA THR A 446 -35.89 -44.76 -1.31
C THR A 446 -35.61 -43.64 -2.32
N GLU A 447 -35.34 -44.00 -3.57
CA GLU A 447 -34.88 -43.09 -4.62
C GLU A 447 -35.95 -42.13 -5.16
N THR A 448 -37.21 -42.22 -4.75
CA THR A 448 -38.26 -41.37 -5.33
C THR A 448 -39.33 -40.98 -4.32
N VAL A 449 -39.47 -39.67 -4.13
CA VAL A 449 -40.65 -39.05 -3.52
C VAL A 449 -41.68 -38.73 -4.61
N PRO A 450 -42.99 -39.03 -4.42
CA PRO A 450 -44.04 -38.69 -5.38
C PRO A 450 -44.17 -37.18 -5.60
N MET A 451 -44.44 -36.77 -6.84
CA MET A 451 -44.51 -35.37 -7.26
C MET A 451 -45.51 -34.54 -6.43
N GLU A 452 -46.61 -35.14 -5.96
CA GLU A 452 -47.57 -34.47 -5.06
C GLU A 452 -46.95 -33.97 -3.74
N GLN A 453 -45.93 -34.63 -3.20
CA GLN A 453 -45.25 -34.18 -1.97
C GLN A 453 -44.29 -33.00 -2.22
N LEU A 454 -43.75 -32.89 -3.44
CA LEU A 454 -42.97 -31.73 -3.87
C LEU A 454 -43.87 -30.50 -4.07
N ILE A 455 -45.05 -30.68 -4.65
CA ILE A 455 -46.00 -29.57 -4.86
C ILE A 455 -46.54 -29.04 -3.52
N GLN A 456 -46.77 -29.92 -2.53
CA GLN A 456 -47.24 -29.51 -1.21
C GLN A 456 -46.17 -28.74 -0.41
N SER A 457 -44.88 -29.05 -0.62
CA SER A 457 -43.77 -28.38 0.04
C SER A 457 -43.38 -27.05 -0.63
N GLU A 458 -43.56 -26.92 -1.94
CA GLU A 458 -43.45 -25.62 -2.62
C GLU A 458 -44.56 -24.64 -2.20
N LYS A 459 -45.77 -25.13 -1.97
CA LYS A 459 -46.91 -24.29 -1.54
C LYS A 459 -46.82 -23.80 -0.09
N ALA A 460 -45.91 -24.36 0.71
CA ALA A 460 -45.69 -24.00 2.12
C ALA A 460 -44.60 -22.94 2.32
N LEU A 461 -43.96 -22.44 1.26
CA LEU A 461 -43.05 -21.29 1.34
C LEU A 461 -43.86 -19.99 1.36
N PRO A 462 -43.68 -19.10 2.37
CA PRO A 462 -44.34 -17.81 2.35
C PRO A 462 -43.80 -16.96 1.20
N SER A 463 -44.72 -16.45 0.38
CA SER A 463 -44.46 -15.48 -0.67
C SER A 463 -43.70 -14.28 -0.11
N GLN A 464 -42.49 -14.02 -0.59
CA GLN A 464 -41.84 -12.72 -0.37
C GLN A 464 -42.53 -11.68 -1.24
N ASP A 465 -43.27 -10.77 -0.61
CA ASP A 465 -43.68 -9.51 -1.21
C ASP A 465 -42.43 -8.74 -1.67
N GLN A 466 -42.28 -8.61 -3.00
CA GLN A 466 -41.34 -7.66 -3.58
C GLN A 466 -41.99 -6.28 -3.64
N ASN A 467 -41.88 -5.54 -2.54
CA ASN A 467 -41.76 -4.07 -2.55
C ASN A 467 -41.43 -3.56 -1.14
N GLY A 468 -40.16 -3.19 -0.93
CA GLY A 468 -39.74 -2.49 0.28
C GLY A 468 -38.24 -2.61 0.52
N ALA A 469 -37.51 -1.50 0.41
CA ALA A 469 -36.10 -1.40 0.76
C ALA A 469 -35.83 -1.85 2.21
N PRO A 470 -34.65 -2.41 2.53
CA PRO A 470 -34.37 -2.92 3.88
C PRO A 470 -34.35 -1.77 4.89
N GLN A 471 -35.33 -1.78 5.79
CA GLN A 471 -35.34 -0.95 7.00
C GLN A 471 -34.43 -1.62 8.04
N ILE A 472 -33.36 -0.92 8.43
CA ILE A 472 -32.55 -1.29 9.59
C ILE A 472 -33.42 -1.10 10.84
N GLN A 473 -33.78 -2.21 11.49
CA GLN A 473 -34.52 -2.20 12.74
C GLN A 473 -33.55 -1.92 13.90
N PHE A 474 -33.53 -0.66 14.35
CA PHE A 474 -32.85 -0.29 15.60
C PHE A 474 -33.60 -0.93 16.77
N VAL A 475 -32.89 -1.71 17.60
CA VAL A 475 -33.38 -2.17 18.89
C VAL A 475 -33.33 -0.96 19.84
N PRO A 476 -34.45 -0.46 20.38
CA PRO A 476 -34.40 0.65 21.32
C PRO A 476 -33.83 0.17 22.65
N MET A 477 -32.83 0.91 23.16
CA MET A 477 -32.40 0.79 24.55
C MET A 477 -33.57 1.20 25.47
N LEU A 478 -33.78 0.43 26.53
CA LEU A 478 -34.76 0.71 27.58
C LEU A 478 -34.58 2.14 28.11
N THR A 479 -35.58 2.99 27.88
CA THR A 479 -35.74 4.27 28.57
C THR A 479 -36.43 4.05 29.92
N PRO A 480 -36.01 4.75 31.00
CA PRO A 480 -36.69 4.70 32.30
C PRO A 480 -38.08 5.34 32.20
N PRO A 481 -39.07 4.90 33.00
CA PRO A 481 -40.44 5.40 32.89
C PRO A 481 -40.55 6.82 33.44
N GLY A 482 -41.08 7.73 32.62
CA GLY A 482 -41.64 9.01 33.06
C GLY A 482 -41.24 10.21 32.22
N GLN A 483 -41.88 10.39 31.05
CA GLN A 483 -42.31 11.68 30.51
C GLN A 483 -43.01 11.48 29.15
N SER A 484 -44.22 12.03 29.02
CA SER A 484 -45.07 11.95 27.83
C SER A 484 -44.65 12.98 26.75
N PRO A 485 -44.55 12.61 25.47
CA PRO A 485 -44.33 13.57 24.38
C PRO A 485 -45.66 14.11 23.81
N GLN A 486 -45.72 15.41 23.56
CA GLN A 486 -46.80 16.12 22.84
C GLN A 486 -46.60 16.03 21.30
N PRO A 487 -47.65 16.15 20.46
CA PRO A 487 -47.54 15.96 19.01
C PRO A 487 -47.10 17.23 18.26
N ILE A 488 -46.24 17.07 17.25
CA ILE A 488 -45.87 18.10 16.25
C ILE A 488 -46.46 17.69 14.89
N ALA A 489 -47.05 18.66 14.18
CA ALA A 489 -47.77 18.48 12.91
C ALA A 489 -46.84 18.29 11.68
N PRO A 490 -47.32 17.70 10.55
CA PRO A 490 -46.48 17.35 9.41
C PRO A 490 -46.33 18.47 8.38
N ILE A 491 -45.11 18.58 7.82
CA ILE A 491 -44.75 19.47 6.70
C ILE A 491 -44.87 18.73 5.36
N THR A 492 -45.41 19.42 4.34
CA THR A 492 -45.63 18.91 2.97
C THR A 492 -44.39 19.12 2.08
N SER A 493 -44.20 18.21 1.11
CA SER A 493 -43.10 18.22 0.13
C SER A 493 -43.32 19.22 -1.03
N PRO A 494 -42.27 19.79 -1.64
CA PRO A 494 -42.37 20.45 -2.94
C PRO A 494 -41.89 19.58 -4.12
N ALA A 495 -42.49 19.85 -5.28
CA ALA A 495 -42.40 19.11 -6.53
C ALA A 495 -41.13 19.42 -7.37
N ALA A 496 -40.80 18.49 -8.29
CA ALA A 496 -39.64 18.49 -9.18
C ALA A 496 -39.70 19.54 -10.31
N PRO A 497 -38.55 20.02 -10.84
CA PRO A 497 -38.51 20.95 -11.97
C PRO A 497 -38.39 20.25 -13.34
N ALA A 498 -39.02 20.85 -14.36
CA ALA A 498 -39.00 20.44 -15.76
C ALA A 498 -37.80 21.01 -16.56
N ALA A 499 -37.43 20.30 -17.62
CA ALA A 499 -36.29 20.54 -18.52
C ALA A 499 -36.41 21.80 -19.42
N PRO A 500 -35.31 22.32 -19.99
CA PRO A 500 -35.30 23.59 -20.73
C PRO A 500 -35.53 23.44 -22.24
N ALA A 501 -36.15 24.45 -22.85
CA ALA A 501 -36.34 24.57 -24.29
C ALA A 501 -35.55 25.76 -24.89
N ALA A 502 -34.76 25.41 -25.91
CA ALA A 502 -34.22 26.14 -27.06
C ALA A 502 -34.20 27.69 -27.13
N ALA A 503 -33.02 28.20 -27.48
CA ALA A 503 -32.76 29.54 -28.02
C ALA A 503 -33.36 29.74 -29.44
N PRO A 504 -33.49 31.00 -29.91
CA PRO A 504 -32.61 31.41 -31.01
C PRO A 504 -32.15 32.89 -31.03
N ARG A 505 -30.93 33.04 -31.55
CA ARG A 505 -30.40 34.05 -32.52
C ARG A 505 -30.38 35.56 -32.21
N SER A 506 -29.14 36.04 -32.04
CA SER A 506 -28.44 37.04 -32.88
C SER A 506 -29.16 38.35 -33.24
N GLY A 507 -28.77 39.42 -32.55
CA GLY A 507 -28.99 40.82 -32.94
C GLY A 507 -27.71 41.65 -32.80
N SER A 508 -27.29 42.24 -33.91
CA SER A 508 -26.12 43.09 -34.13
C SER A 508 -26.25 44.50 -33.53
N GLY A 509 -25.12 45.12 -33.16
CA GLY A 509 -24.96 46.57 -32.90
C GLY A 509 -24.33 46.82 -31.51
N GLY A 510 -23.27 47.59 -31.29
CA GLY A 510 -22.64 48.68 -32.03
C GLY A 510 -22.37 49.82 -31.03
N GLY A 511 -21.12 50.33 -30.96
CA GLY A 511 -20.74 51.58 -30.27
C GLY A 511 -20.22 51.43 -28.82
N THR A 512 -18.95 51.71 -28.51
CA THR A 512 -18.22 53.01 -28.32
C THR A 512 -18.36 53.65 -26.94
N GLY A 513 -17.21 54.04 -26.36
CA GLY A 513 -17.04 55.12 -25.36
C GLY A 513 -16.98 54.64 -23.91
N ALA A 514 -15.84 54.68 -23.21
CA ALA A 514 -15.11 55.82 -22.67
C ALA A 514 -15.61 56.28 -21.27
N SER A 515 -14.66 56.27 -20.32
CA SER A 515 -14.50 57.18 -19.17
C SER A 515 -15.62 57.32 -18.13
N GLN A 516 -15.39 56.79 -16.93
CA GLN A 516 -14.88 57.54 -15.77
C GLN A 516 -14.48 56.59 -14.65
#